data_AF-R7NFU8-F1
#
_entry.id   AF-R7NFU8-F1
#
_cell.length_a   1.000
_cell.length_b   1.000
_cell.length_c   1.000
_cell.angle_alpha   90.00
_cell.angle_beta   90.00
_cell.angle_gamma   90.00
#
_symmetry.space_group_name_H-M   'P 1'
#
loop_
_entity.id
_entity.type
_entity.pdbx_description
1 polymer ?
#
loop_
_entity_poly.entity_id
_entity_poly.type
_entity_poly.pdbx_seq_one_letter_code
_entity_poly.pdbx_strand_id
1 'polypeptide(L)'
;MEIKREIWNYLISEENIPEQYKPITMWGYLGYQIVFSIPIIGWIILLVFAFSKDENINIQNSARSYIIFLIMSIVLYFIIL
;
A
#
# COMPACT_ATOMS: atom_id res chain seq x y z
N MET A 1 -37.71 -3.58 3.00
CA MET A 1 -36.60 -4.05 2.13
C MET A 1 -35.86 -2.87 1.51
N GLU A 2 -36.56 -1.85 1.01
CA GLU A 2 -35.99 -0.55 0.56
C GLU A 2 -34.98 0.06 1.54
N ILE A 3 -35.39 0.30 2.80
CA ILE A 3 -34.57 0.97 3.82
C ILE A 3 -33.26 0.23 4.09
N LYS A 4 -33.32 -1.11 4.15
CA LYS A 4 -32.11 -1.93 4.36
C LYS A 4 -31.14 -1.76 3.19
N ARG A 5 -31.63 -1.69 1.95
CA ARG A 5 -30.81 -1.47 0.76
C ARG A 5 -30.19 -0.07 0.75
N GLU A 6 -30.92 0.95 1.15
CA GLU A 6 -30.39 2.32 1.26
C GLU A 6 -29.29 2.43 2.33
N ILE A 7 -29.49 1.85 3.50
CA ILE A 7 -28.47 1.79 4.56
C ILE A 7 -27.23 1.06 4.05
N TRP A 8 -27.41 -0.09 3.38
CA TRP A 8 -26.29 -0.81 2.79
C TRP A 8 -25.51 0.03 1.77
N ASN A 9 -26.21 0.71 0.86
CA ASN A 9 -25.58 1.58 -0.14
C ASN A 9 -24.85 2.78 0.51
N TYR A 10 -25.40 3.34 1.58
CA TYR A 10 -24.75 4.42 2.33
C TYR A 10 -23.46 3.93 3.01
N LEU A 11 -23.49 2.77 3.68
CA LEU A 11 -22.33 2.23 4.39
C LEU A 11 -21.16 1.87 3.46
N ILE A 12 -21.44 1.52 2.20
CA ILE A 12 -20.42 1.15 1.20
C ILE A 12 -20.07 2.27 0.23
N SER A 13 -20.66 3.47 0.37
CA SER A 13 -20.29 4.61 -0.47
C SER A 13 -18.85 5.01 -0.16
N GLU A 14 -18.09 5.42 -1.18
CA GLU A 14 -16.66 5.74 -1.03
C GLU A 14 -16.39 6.82 0.03
N GLU A 15 -17.32 7.77 0.19
CA GLU A 15 -17.25 8.83 1.19
C GLU A 15 -17.24 8.30 2.63
N ASN A 16 -17.92 7.18 2.88
CA ASN A 16 -18.08 6.60 4.21
C ASN A 16 -17.02 5.54 4.54
N ILE A 17 -16.10 5.24 3.60
CA ILE A 17 -15.00 4.31 3.85
C ILE A 17 -13.98 4.99 4.78
N PRO A 18 -13.55 4.34 5.88
CA PRO A 18 -12.52 4.89 6.73
C PRO A 18 -11.23 5.14 5.94
N GLU A 19 -10.50 6.21 6.28
CA GLU A 19 -9.29 6.64 5.54
C GLU A 19 -8.27 5.51 5.36
N GLN A 20 -8.13 4.66 6.38
CA GLN A 20 -7.24 3.50 6.37
C GLN A 20 -7.53 2.49 5.25
N TYR A 21 -8.78 2.42 4.78
CA TYR A 21 -9.24 1.48 3.75
C TYR A 21 -9.54 2.16 2.42
N LYS A 22 -9.35 3.48 2.31
CA LYS A 22 -9.65 4.18 1.06
C LYS A 22 -8.77 3.65 -0.07
N PRO A 23 -9.36 3.40 -1.25
CA PRO A 23 -8.60 2.92 -2.39
C PRO A 23 -7.60 4.00 -2.84
N ILE A 24 -6.39 3.57 -3.16
CA ILE A 24 -5.36 4.44 -3.76
C ILE A 24 -5.54 4.40 -5.27
N THR A 25 -5.42 5.54 -5.92
CA THR A 25 -5.40 5.62 -7.38
C THR A 25 -4.15 4.95 -7.96
N MET A 26 -4.19 4.61 -9.24
CA MET A 26 -3.01 4.12 -9.96
C MET A 26 -1.81 5.06 -9.81
N TRP A 27 -2.03 6.38 -9.90
CA TRP A 27 -0.98 7.39 -9.75
C TRP A 27 -0.37 7.41 -8.34
N GLY A 28 -1.17 7.16 -7.30
CA GLY A 28 -0.66 7.02 -5.94
C GLY A 28 0.31 5.84 -5.84
N TYR A 29 -0.06 4.66 -6.36
CA TYR A 29 0.85 3.52 -6.40
C TYR A 29 2.13 3.80 -7.19
N LEU A 30 2.02 4.46 -8.34
CA LEU A 30 3.19 4.84 -9.14
C LEU A 30 4.12 5.78 -8.35
N GLY A 31 3.57 6.79 -7.68
CA GLY A 31 4.34 7.71 -6.84
C GLY A 31 5.08 6.99 -5.71
N TYR A 32 4.40 6.08 -5.01
CA TYR A 32 5.05 5.26 -3.96
C TYR A 32 6.17 4.39 -4.52
N GLN A 33 5.98 3.76 -5.69
CA GLN A 33 7.05 2.97 -6.30
C GLN A 33 8.29 3.81 -6.64
N ILE A 34 8.10 5.03 -7.16
CA ILE A 34 9.21 5.95 -7.40
C ILE A 34 9.93 6.26 -6.09
N VAL A 35 9.20 6.62 -5.04
CA VAL A 35 9.80 6.92 -3.72
C VAL A 35 10.54 5.71 -3.17
N PHE A 36 9.94 4.52 -3.17
CA PHE A 36 10.54 3.29 -2.62
C PHE A 36 11.77 2.83 -3.40
N SER A 37 11.88 3.19 -4.68
CA SER A 37 13.06 2.90 -5.50
C SER A 37 14.30 3.73 -5.15
N ILE A 38 14.12 4.87 -4.47
CA ILE A 38 15.23 5.74 -4.09
C ILE A 38 16.04 5.07 -2.96
N PRO A 39 17.34 4.83 -3.13
CA PRO A 39 18.15 4.22 -2.10
C PRO A 39 18.28 5.13 -0.88
N ILE A 40 18.51 4.53 0.29
CA ILE A 40 18.66 5.21 1.59
C ILE A 40 17.36 5.89 2.04
N ILE A 41 17.01 7.04 1.45
CA ILE A 41 15.85 7.85 1.88
C ILE A 41 14.54 7.11 1.58
N GLY A 42 14.40 6.61 0.35
CA GLY A 42 13.21 5.85 -0.06
C GLY A 42 13.05 4.56 0.73
N TRP A 43 14.16 3.92 1.10
CA TRP A 43 14.14 2.73 1.95
C TRP A 43 13.76 3.04 3.40
N ILE A 44 14.18 4.17 3.97
CA ILE A 44 13.69 4.61 5.29
C ILE A 44 12.18 4.80 5.24
N ILE A 45 11.68 5.53 4.23
CA ILE A 45 10.25 5.76 4.02
C ILE A 45 9.50 4.44 3.83
N LEU A 46 10.05 3.53 3.02
CA LEU A 46 9.52 2.18 2.80
C LEU A 46 9.34 1.41 4.11
N LEU A 47 10.34 1.43 5.00
CA LEU A 47 10.26 0.77 6.30
C LEU A 47 9.20 1.42 7.20
N VAL A 48 9.12 2.75 7.22
CA VAL A 48 8.08 3.48 7.96
C VAL A 48 6.68 3.04 7.51
N PHE A 49 6.42 3.03 6.20
CA PHE A 49 5.11 2.60 5.68
C PHE A 49 4.84 1.11 5.88
N ALA A 50 5.85 0.25 5.77
CA ALA A 50 5.67 -1.20 5.96
C ALA A 50 5.27 -1.56 7.41
N PHE A 51 5.79 -0.83 8.39
CA PHE A 51 5.59 -1.12 9.82
C PHE A 51 4.68 -0.12 10.55
N SER A 52 4.12 0.87 9.85
CA SER A 52 3.14 1.77 10.45
C SER A 52 1.85 1.03 10.82
N LYS A 53 1.18 1.48 11.89
CA LYS A 53 -0.08 0.92 12.37
C LYS A 53 -1.30 1.69 11.86
N ASP A 54 -1.16 3.00 11.72
CA ASP A 54 -2.28 3.92 11.44
C ASP A 54 -2.32 4.39 9.97
N GLU A 55 -1.44 3.85 9.12
CA GLU A 55 -1.40 4.18 7.69
C GLU A 55 -2.45 3.42 6.88
N ASN A 56 -2.76 3.92 5.68
CA ASN A 56 -3.64 3.24 4.75
C ASN A 56 -3.11 1.83 4.42
N ILE A 57 -3.96 0.82 4.59
CA ILE A 57 -3.59 -0.59 4.50
C ILE A 57 -3.08 -0.96 3.10
N ASN A 58 -3.55 -0.26 2.06
CA ASN A 58 -3.12 -0.47 0.69
C ASN A 58 -1.66 -0.01 0.50
N ILE A 59 -1.26 1.11 1.12
CA ILE A 59 0.14 1.60 1.11
C ILE A 59 1.02 0.64 1.90
N GLN A 60 0.59 0.24 3.11
CA GLN A 60 1.35 -0.68 3.96
C GLN A 60 1.63 -2.01 3.24
N ASN A 61 0.60 -2.60 2.62
CA ASN A 61 0.75 -3.86 1.89
C ASN A 61 1.64 -3.69 0.65
N SER A 62 1.55 -2.56 -0.04
CA SER A 62 2.46 -2.23 -1.15
C SER A 62 3.92 -2.14 -0.68
N ALA A 63 4.18 -1.43 0.41
CA ALA A 63 5.51 -1.32 1.02
C ALA A 63 6.06 -2.69 1.44
N ARG A 64 5.25 -3.52 2.13
CA ARG A 64 5.65 -4.88 2.50
C ARG A 64 5.97 -5.74 1.28
N SER A 65 5.16 -5.68 0.22
CA SER A 65 5.42 -6.42 -1.02
C SER A 65 6.73 -5.98 -1.69
N TYR A 66 7.05 -4.68 -1.63
CA TYR A 66 8.29 -4.13 -2.19
C TYR A 66 9.52 -4.62 -1.41
N ILE A 67 9.44 -4.70 -0.08
CA ILE A 67 10.52 -5.29 0.75
C ILE A 67 10.77 -6.74 0.35
N ILE A 68 9.71 -7.55 0.20
CA ILE A 68 9.87 -8.95 -0.22
C ILE A 68 10.46 -9.03 -1.63
N PHE A 69 10.03 -8.16 -2.55
CA PHE A 69 10.60 -8.08 -3.90
C PHE A 69 12.10 -7.71 -3.89
N LEU A 70 12.52 -6.77 -3.04
CA LEU A 70 13.93 -6.43 -2.87
C LEU A 70 14.74 -7.63 -2.35
N ILE A 71 14.23 -8.33 -1.34
CA ILE A 71 14.87 -9.54 -0.80
C ILE A 71 15.00 -10.62 -1.88
N MET A 72 13.92 -10.90 -2.62
CA MET A 72 13.96 -11.87 -3.73
C MET A 72 14.98 -11.47 -4.80
N SER A 73 15.07 -10.18 -5.13
CA SER A 73 16.03 -9.66 -6.11
C SER A 73 17.48 -9.83 -5.65
N ILE A 74 17.76 -9.61 -4.35
CA ILE A 74 19.08 -9.85 -3.74
C ILE A 74 19.43 -11.35 -3.77
N VAL A 75 18.48 -12.22 -3.39
CA VAL A 75 18.69 -13.68 -3.43
C VAL A 75 18.96 -14.15 -4.86
N LEU A 76 18.17 -13.67 -5.83
CA LEU A 76 18.34 -14.02 -7.24
C LEU A 76 19.69 -13.56 -7.78
N TYR A 77 20.15 -12.36 -7.39
CA TYR A 77 21.48 -11.85 -7.77
C TYR A 77 22.59 -12.80 -7.33
N PHE A 78 22.57 -13.30 -6.09
CA PHE A 78 23.55 -14.27 -5.58
C PHE A 78 23.44 -15.68 -6.18
N ILE A 79 22.28 -16.05 -6.75
CA ILE A 79 22.13 -17.33 -7.45
C ILE A 79 22.72 -17.26 -8.86
N ILE A 80 22.59 -16.11 -9.52
CA ILE A 80 23.00 -15.94 -10.92
C ILE A 80 24.47 -15.58 -11.06
N LEU A 81 25.01 -14.76 -10.15
CA LEU A 81 26.38 -14.26 -10.17
C LEU A 81 27.31 -15.10 -9.28
#